data_AF-A0A953ZUL7-F1
#
_entry.id   AF-A0A953ZUL7-F1
#
_cell.length_a   1.000
_cell.length_b   1.000
_cell.length_c   1.000
_cell.angle_alpha   90.00
_cell.angle_beta   90.00
_cell.angle_gamma   90.00
#
_symmetry.space_group_name_H-M   'P 1'
#
loop_
_entity.id
_entity.type
_entity.pdbx_description
1 polymer ?
#
loop_
_entity_poly.entity_id
_entity_poly.type
_entity_poly.pdbx_seq_one_letter_code
_entity_poly.pdbx_strand_id
1 'polypeptide(L)'
;MRKIASLLILTACFGALATPDAAAQKKKSTPKAKSEKYNVVQVDAEYRVVKKSGMKALTAEVDAQYKTAQREYDAKAKEAKKAKTKFTDPRPKKKKIKIVKGNLASEQEANDVMAKLKGGGADDKGKGKTDKGDKGKGKTDKGDKGK
;
A
#
# COMPACT_ATOMS: atom_id res chain seq x y z
N MET A 1 -68.93 -6.51 -4.40
CA MET A 1 -69.76 -5.73 -3.47
C MET A 1 -68.85 -4.83 -2.65
N ARG A 2 -69.13 -3.51 -2.66
CA ARG A 2 -68.95 -2.48 -1.60
C ARG A 2 -67.57 -2.39 -0.90
N LYS A 3 -66.94 -1.24 -0.64
CA LYS A 3 -67.17 0.21 -0.83
C LYS A 3 -65.87 0.89 -0.37
N ILE A 4 -65.53 2.02 -0.97
CA ILE A 4 -64.57 3.01 -0.48
C ILE A 4 -65.07 3.55 0.88
N ALA A 5 -64.17 3.82 1.83
CA ALA A 5 -64.47 4.74 2.93
C ALA A 5 -63.19 5.36 3.49
N SER A 6 -62.97 6.62 3.10
CA SER A 6 -62.09 7.60 3.73
C SER A 6 -62.32 7.72 5.24
N LEU A 7 -61.27 8.04 6.00
CA LEU A 7 -61.45 8.94 7.14
C LEU A 7 -60.20 9.83 7.36
N LEU A 8 -60.41 11.11 7.08
CA LEU A 8 -59.61 12.26 7.49
C LEU A 8 -59.54 12.37 9.02
N ILE A 9 -58.36 12.68 9.56
CA ILE A 9 -58.27 13.51 10.78
C ILE A 9 -57.29 14.65 10.50
N LEU A 10 -57.91 15.83 10.36
CA LEU A 10 -57.35 17.17 10.25
C LEU A 10 -57.17 17.76 11.67
N THR A 11 -56.36 18.82 11.77
CA THR A 11 -56.37 19.89 12.82
C THR A 11 -55.37 19.65 13.98
N ALA A 12 -54.16 20.21 13.99
CA ALA A 12 -53.71 21.62 14.14
C ALA A 12 -53.79 22.15 15.59
N CYS A 13 -52.64 22.57 16.17
CA CYS A 13 -52.40 23.90 16.75
C CYS A 13 -51.20 23.99 17.74
N PHE A 14 -50.38 25.01 17.50
CA PHE A 14 -49.61 25.85 18.47
C PHE A 14 -48.47 25.20 19.27
N GLY A 15 -47.28 25.82 19.42
CA GLY A 15 -46.96 27.24 19.29
C GLY A 15 -45.46 27.53 19.22
N ALA A 16 -45.18 28.78 18.89
CA ALA A 16 -43.88 29.36 18.60
C ALA A 16 -42.96 29.47 19.83
N LEU A 17 -41.65 29.39 19.58
CA LEU A 17 -40.69 30.20 20.32
C LEU A 17 -39.55 30.64 19.41
N ALA A 18 -39.43 31.95 19.28
CA ALA A 18 -38.39 32.65 18.58
C ALA A 18 -37.05 32.49 19.31
N THR A 19 -35.98 32.23 18.56
CA THR A 19 -34.66 32.83 18.78
C THR A 19 -33.82 32.60 17.52
N PRO A 20 -33.49 33.64 16.73
CA PRO A 20 -32.35 33.56 15.85
C PRO A 20 -31.11 33.70 16.73
N ASP A 21 -30.69 32.61 17.37
CA ASP A 21 -29.34 32.55 17.90
C ASP A 21 -28.42 32.48 16.68
N ALA A 22 -28.00 33.65 16.22
CA ALA A 22 -26.85 33.81 15.35
C ALA A 22 -25.61 33.41 16.17
N ALA A 23 -25.50 32.12 16.47
CA ALA A 23 -24.29 31.47 16.91
C ALA A 23 -23.28 31.73 15.81
N ALA A 24 -22.43 32.73 16.02
CA ALA A 24 -21.25 32.98 15.25
C ALA A 24 -20.47 31.67 15.19
N GLN A 25 -20.66 30.93 14.10
CA GLN A 25 -19.92 29.73 13.81
C GLN A 25 -18.47 30.18 13.66
N LYS A 26 -17.72 30.09 14.76
CA LYS A 26 -16.26 30.14 14.72
C LYS A 26 -15.86 29.06 13.75
N LYS A 27 -15.55 29.46 12.51
CA LYS A 27 -14.96 28.60 11.49
C LYS A 27 -13.72 28.01 12.12
N LYS A 28 -13.83 26.78 12.63
CA LYS A 28 -12.68 25.96 12.97
C LYS A 28 -11.89 25.89 11.68
N SER A 29 -10.72 26.52 11.67
CA SER A 29 -9.75 26.40 10.60
C SER A 29 -9.60 24.91 10.32
N THR A 30 -10.09 24.49 9.16
CA THR A 30 -9.96 23.12 8.69
C THR A 30 -8.46 22.82 8.75
N PRO A 31 -8.01 21.79 9.47
CA PRO A 31 -6.59 21.50 9.58
C PRO A 31 -6.06 21.36 8.16
N LYS A 32 -5.12 22.25 7.79
CA LYS A 32 -4.45 22.27 6.48
C LYS A 32 -4.00 20.84 6.20
N ALA A 33 -4.72 20.14 5.31
CA ALA A 33 -4.39 18.76 4.97
C ALA A 33 -2.94 18.78 4.49
N LYS A 34 -2.05 18.11 5.22
CA LYS A 34 -0.66 17.95 4.80
C LYS A 34 -0.75 17.31 3.42
N SER A 35 -0.28 18.02 2.39
CA SER A 35 -0.33 17.53 1.02
C SER A 35 0.34 16.15 0.98
N GLU A 36 -0.48 15.12 0.83
CA GLU A 36 0.01 13.74 0.78
C GLU A 36 0.82 13.58 -0.49
N LYS A 37 2.06 13.13 -0.34
CA LYS A 37 2.94 12.88 -1.47
C LYS A 37 2.66 11.48 -2.03
N TYR A 38 2.72 11.35 -3.34
CA TYR A 38 2.51 10.10 -4.06
C TYR A 38 3.84 9.56 -4.59
N ASN A 39 3.95 8.23 -4.68
CA ASN A 39 5.07 7.54 -5.27
C ASN A 39 4.55 6.60 -6.36
N VAL A 40 5.22 6.55 -7.49
CA VAL A 40 5.06 5.48 -8.48
C VAL A 40 6.05 4.39 -8.11
N VAL A 41 5.53 3.22 -7.79
CA VAL A 41 6.29 2.03 -7.44
C VAL A 41 6.09 0.95 -8.48
N GLN A 42 7.13 0.15 -8.69
CA GLN A 42 7.10 -1.07 -9.46
C GLN A 42 7.14 -2.23 -8.47
N VAL A 43 6.07 -3.03 -8.46
CA VAL A 43 6.00 -4.29 -7.73
C VAL A 43 6.22 -5.40 -8.75
N ASP A 44 7.44 -5.92 -8.78
CA ASP A 44 7.90 -6.87 -9.79
C ASP A 44 7.80 -6.30 -11.22
N ALA A 45 6.83 -6.73 -12.04
CA ALA A 45 6.58 -6.19 -13.38
C ALA A 45 5.44 -5.14 -13.44
N GLU A 46 4.72 -4.90 -12.33
CA GLU A 46 3.53 -4.05 -12.30
C GLU A 46 3.83 -2.67 -11.70
N TYR A 47 3.44 -1.60 -12.38
CA TYR A 47 3.49 -0.24 -11.83
C TYR A 47 2.21 0.10 -11.05
N ARG A 48 2.37 0.75 -9.90
CA ARG A 48 1.28 1.20 -9.02
C ARG A 48 1.60 2.59 -8.46
N VAL A 49 0.56 3.40 -8.27
CA VAL A 49 0.65 4.67 -7.54
C VAL A 49 0.27 4.43 -6.09
N VAL A 50 1.14 4.84 -5.16
CA VAL A 50 0.96 4.59 -3.74
C VAL A 50 1.31 5.86 -2.97
N LYS A 51 0.46 6.23 -2.01
CA LYS A 51 0.76 7.33 -1.09
C LYS A 51 2.04 7.04 -0.31
N LYS A 52 2.84 8.07 -0.03
CA LYS A 52 4.08 7.93 0.76
C LYS A 52 3.81 7.34 2.14
N SER A 53 2.69 7.70 2.76
CA SER A 53 2.16 7.11 4.00
C SER A 53 1.85 5.62 3.86
N GLY A 54 1.34 5.18 2.70
CA GLY A 54 0.97 3.80 2.39
C GLY A 54 2.13 2.87 2.02
N MET A 55 3.36 3.37 1.84
CA MET A 55 4.51 2.53 1.45
C MET A 55 4.84 1.40 2.44
N LYS A 56 4.69 1.67 3.75
CA LYS A 56 4.91 0.65 4.78
C LYS A 56 3.83 -0.43 4.71
N ALA A 57 2.57 -0.04 4.51
CA ALA A 57 1.46 -0.96 4.36
C ALA A 57 1.64 -1.85 3.11
N LEU A 58 2.02 -1.27 1.97
CA LEU A 58 2.34 -2.03 0.76
C LEU A 58 3.46 -3.05 0.98
N THR A 59 4.52 -2.65 1.67
CA THR A 59 5.65 -3.55 1.97
C THR A 59 5.22 -4.70 2.86
N ALA A 60 4.41 -4.42 3.89
CA ALA A 60 3.85 -5.43 4.77
C ALA A 60 2.90 -6.38 4.02
N GLU A 61 2.05 -5.85 3.14
CA GLU A 61 1.13 -6.64 2.31
C GLU A 61 1.88 -7.59 1.38
N VAL A 62 2.91 -7.11 0.68
CA VAL A 62 3.73 -7.95 -0.21
C VAL A 62 4.49 -9.03 0.57
N ASP A 63 4.98 -8.71 1.78
CA ASP A 63 5.62 -9.71 2.64
C ASP A 63 4.62 -10.74 3.19
N ALA A 64 3.41 -10.30 3.55
CA ALA A 64 2.34 -11.18 4.00
C ALA A 64 1.90 -12.15 2.89
N GLN A 65 1.70 -11.65 1.67
CA GLN A 65 1.39 -12.48 0.50
C GLN A 65 2.48 -13.54 0.25
N TYR A 66 3.75 -13.14 0.35
CA TYR A 66 4.86 -14.07 0.21
C TYR A 66 4.87 -15.15 1.30
N LYS A 67 4.67 -14.78 2.56
CA LYS A 67 4.61 -15.73 3.68
C LYS A 67 3.45 -16.71 3.55
N THR A 68 2.28 -16.23 3.12
CA THR A 68 1.12 -17.09 2.86
C THR A 68 1.42 -18.08 1.74
N ALA A 69 1.93 -17.61 0.60
CA ALA A 69 2.30 -18.47 -0.52
C ALA A 69 3.39 -19.48 -0.11
N GLN A 70 4.35 -19.08 0.72
CA GLN A 70 5.39 -19.97 1.24
C GLN A 70 4.81 -21.08 2.13
N ARG A 71 3.86 -20.75 3.02
CA ARG A 71 3.17 -21.74 3.86
C ARG A 71 2.36 -22.73 3.04
N GLU A 72 1.64 -22.24 2.02
CA GLU A 72 0.89 -23.10 1.10
C GLU A 72 1.79 -24.02 0.31
N TYR A 73 2.92 -23.51 -0.19
CA TYR A 73 3.94 -24.30 -0.86
C TYR A 73 4.50 -25.38 0.06
N ASP A 74 4.87 -25.04 1.29
CA ASP A 74 5.42 -25.99 2.26
C ASP A 74 4.38 -27.05 2.66
N ALA A 75 3.09 -26.68 2.73
CA ALA A 75 2.00 -27.62 2.96
C ALA A 75 1.87 -28.62 1.79
N LYS A 76 1.77 -28.12 0.55
CA LYS A 76 1.70 -28.96 -0.66
C LYS A 76 2.93 -29.85 -0.83
N ALA A 77 4.13 -29.33 -0.54
CA ALA A 77 5.36 -30.10 -0.58
C ALA A 77 5.34 -31.26 0.42
N LYS A 78 4.85 -31.01 1.64
CA LYS A 78 4.68 -32.05 2.67
C LYS A 78 3.64 -33.08 2.27
N GLU A 79 2.52 -32.66 1.68
CA GLU A 79 1.48 -33.57 1.19
C GLU A 79 1.98 -34.46 0.05
N ALA A 80 2.66 -33.89 -0.96
CA ALA A 80 3.29 -34.65 -2.03
C ALA A 80 4.34 -35.64 -1.49
N LYS A 81 5.14 -35.22 -0.49
CA LYS A 81 6.10 -36.12 0.18
C LYS A 81 5.40 -37.28 0.88
N LYS A 82 4.28 -37.03 1.59
CA LYS A 82 3.47 -38.09 2.23
C LYS A 82 2.85 -39.04 1.20
N ALA A 83 2.36 -38.48 0.09
CA ALA A 83 1.79 -39.24 -1.03
C ALA A 83 2.86 -39.93 -1.90
N LYS A 84 4.16 -39.73 -1.63
CA LYS A 84 5.29 -40.20 -2.45
C LYS A 84 5.19 -39.76 -3.92
N THR A 85 4.56 -38.64 -4.18
CA THR A 85 4.45 -38.05 -5.52
C THR A 85 5.53 -37.00 -5.74
N LYS A 86 5.94 -36.81 -6.99
CA LYS A 86 6.93 -35.78 -7.33
C LYS A 86 6.28 -34.41 -7.18
N PHE A 87 6.83 -33.57 -6.30
CA PHE A 87 6.41 -32.19 -6.15
C PHE A 87 7.19 -31.32 -7.14
N THR A 88 6.49 -30.75 -8.13
CA THR A 88 7.08 -29.94 -9.22
C THR A 88 6.69 -28.48 -9.16
N ASP A 89 5.87 -28.08 -8.19
CA ASP A 89 5.47 -26.68 -8.08
C ASP A 89 6.71 -25.81 -7.85
N PRO A 90 6.78 -24.63 -8.49
CA PRO A 90 7.88 -23.71 -8.29
C PRO A 90 7.76 -23.04 -6.91
N ARG A 91 8.91 -22.86 -6.24
CA ARG A 91 8.95 -22.14 -4.96
C ARG A 91 8.48 -20.70 -5.15
N PRO A 92 7.58 -20.18 -4.30
CA PRO A 92 7.16 -18.80 -4.37
C PRO A 92 8.37 -17.87 -4.17
N LYS A 93 8.39 -16.76 -4.92
CA LYS A 93 9.42 -15.72 -4.83
C LYS A 93 8.82 -14.46 -4.24
N LYS A 94 9.59 -13.75 -3.42
CA LYS A 94 9.17 -12.47 -2.86
C LYS A 94 9.20 -11.40 -3.95
N LYS A 95 8.06 -10.71 -4.14
CA LYS A 95 7.97 -9.60 -5.11
C LYS A 95 8.89 -8.46 -4.67
N LYS A 96 9.63 -7.87 -5.61
CA LYS A 96 10.50 -6.72 -5.35
C LYS A 96 9.69 -5.43 -5.48
N ILE A 97 9.76 -4.55 -4.48
CA ILE A 97 9.16 -3.22 -4.54
C ILE A 97 10.28 -2.22 -4.86
N LYS A 98 10.20 -1.56 -6.01
CA LYS A 98 11.12 -0.50 -6.43
C LYS A 98 10.36 0.81 -6.56
N ILE A 99 10.84 1.88 -5.93
CA ILE A 99 10.29 3.21 -6.18
C ILE A 99 10.89 3.72 -7.48
N VAL A 100 10.05 4.01 -8.47
CA VAL A 100 10.46 4.48 -9.80
C VAL A 100 10.51 5.99 -9.80
N LYS A 101 9.45 6.64 -9.30
CA LYS A 101 9.40 8.08 -9.08
C LYS A 101 8.74 8.34 -7.73
N GLY A 102 9.35 9.19 -6.91
CA GLY A 102 8.85 9.47 -5.56
C GLY A 102 8.55 10.95 -5.34
N ASN A 103 7.79 11.22 -4.27
CA ASN A 103 7.46 12.55 -3.77
C ASN A 103 6.64 13.44 -4.72
N LEU A 104 5.78 12.85 -5.54
CA LEU A 104 4.88 13.58 -6.45
C LEU A 104 3.80 14.32 -5.66
N ALA A 105 3.44 15.51 -6.11
CA ALA A 105 2.55 16.41 -5.38
C ALA A 105 1.07 16.05 -5.53
N SER A 106 0.72 15.31 -6.59
CA SER A 106 -0.65 14.92 -6.93
C SER A 106 -0.70 13.47 -7.42
N GLU A 107 -1.85 12.85 -7.22
CA GLU A 107 -2.17 11.52 -7.77
C GLU A 107 -2.21 11.54 -9.29
N GLN A 108 -2.67 12.63 -9.89
CA GLN A 108 -2.78 12.76 -11.34
C GLN A 108 -1.40 12.79 -12.00
N GLU A 109 -0.46 13.55 -11.43
CA GLU A 109 0.95 13.55 -11.85
C GLU A 109 1.58 12.15 -11.73
N ALA A 110 1.21 11.40 -10.69
CA ALA A 110 1.67 10.02 -10.51
C ALA A 110 1.07 9.04 -11.52
N ASN A 111 -0.21 9.21 -11.87
CA ASN A 111 -0.87 8.41 -12.90
C ASN A 111 -0.34 8.71 -14.30
N ASP A 112 -0.04 9.98 -14.61
CA ASP A 112 0.59 10.35 -15.88
C ASP A 112 1.99 9.73 -16.01
N VAL A 113 2.79 9.74 -14.94
CA VAL A 113 4.09 9.06 -14.91
C VAL A 113 3.92 7.55 -15.06
N MET A 114 2.93 6.94 -14.39
CA MET A 114 2.63 5.51 -14.54
C MET A 114 2.22 5.16 -15.98
N ALA A 115 1.36 5.96 -16.61
CA ALA A 115 0.91 5.78 -17.98
C ALA A 115 2.06 5.91 -18.98
N LYS A 116 2.96 6.89 -18.78
CA LYS A 116 4.19 7.02 -19.57
C LYS A 116 5.10 5.81 -19.43
N LEU A 117 5.30 5.29 -18.21
CA LEU A 117 6.12 4.10 -17.95
C LEU A 117 5.50 2.82 -18.53
N LYS A 118 4.16 2.76 -18.65
CA LYS A 118 3.45 1.63 -19.25
C LYS A 118 3.42 1.71 -20.78
N GLY A 119 3.45 2.92 -21.35
CA GLY A 119 3.38 3.19 -22.79
C GLY A 119 4.73 3.44 -23.48
N GLY A 120 5.79 3.77 -22.75
CA GLY A 120 7.13 4.02 -23.26
C GLY A 120 8.16 3.33 -22.38
N GLY A 121 9.01 2.51 -23.01
CA GLY A 121 10.05 1.74 -22.35
C GLY A 121 10.88 2.54 -21.35
N ALA A 122 11.28 1.87 -20.29
CA ALA A 122 11.90 2.43 -19.11
C ALA A 122 13.30 3.03 -19.35
N ASP A 123 13.37 4.28 -19.83
CA ASP A 123 14.57 5.11 -19.81
C ASP A 123 14.58 6.06 -18.60
N ASP A 124 14.70 5.50 -17.39
CA ASP A 124 15.20 6.29 -16.25
C ASP A 124 15.94 5.37 -15.27
N LYS A 125 17.14 4.93 -15.69
CA LYS A 125 18.19 4.47 -14.76
C LYS A 125 18.75 5.70 -14.02
N GLY A 126 17.92 6.33 -13.20
CA GLY A 126 18.30 7.45 -12.34
C GLY A 126 18.81 6.99 -10.97
N LYS A 127 20.14 7.04 -10.81
CA LYS A 127 20.93 7.07 -9.56
C LYS A 127 21.21 5.75 -8.84
N GLY A 128 22.34 5.15 -9.23
CA GLY A 128 23.11 4.27 -8.37
C GLY A 128 23.34 4.92 -7.01
N LYS A 129 22.98 4.19 -5.94
CA LYS A 129 23.52 4.48 -4.62
C LYS A 129 24.97 4.02 -4.65
N THR A 130 25.85 4.99 -4.42
CA THR A 130 27.28 4.81 -4.24
C THR A 130 27.52 3.67 -3.27
N ASP A 131 28.22 2.65 -3.76
CA ASP A 131 28.85 1.62 -2.95
C ASP A 131 29.78 2.34 -1.96
N LYS A 132 29.39 2.37 -0.68
CA LYS A 132 30.22 2.94 0.37
C LYS A 132 30.91 1.81 1.10
N GLY A 133 31.98 1.33 0.47
CA GLY A 133 33.23 1.00 1.13
C GLY A 133 33.24 -0.33 1.87
N ASP A 134 33.61 -1.36 1.13
CA ASP A 134 34.51 -2.39 1.61
C ASP A 134 35.63 -1.76 2.48
N LYS A 135 35.68 -2.14 3.75
CA LYS A 135 36.87 -2.00 4.59
C LYS A 135 37.32 -3.39 5.01
N GLY A 136 37.95 -4.08 4.08
CA GLY A 136 39.02 -5.00 4.43
C GLY A 136 40.06 -4.32 5.33
N LYS A 137 40.14 -4.78 6.58
CA LYS A 137 41.40 -4.94 7.32
C LYS A 137 41.41 -6.42 7.67
N GLY A 138 42.24 -7.26 7.05
CA GLY A 138 43.69 -7.10 7.02
C GLY A 138 44.24 -8.17 7.96
N LYS A 139 44.86 -9.20 7.36
CA LYS A 139 45.49 -10.35 7.99
C LYS A 139 46.36 -9.96 9.19
N THR A 140 46.34 -10.78 10.23
CA THR A 140 47.60 -11.21 10.87
C THR A 140 47.47 -12.65 11.30
N ASP A 141 48.19 -13.49 10.57
CA ASP A 141 48.74 -14.75 11.04
C ASP A 141 49.66 -14.45 12.22
N LYS A 142 49.46 -15.16 13.35
CA LYS A 142 50.52 -15.42 14.32
C LYS A 142 50.11 -16.61 15.17
N GLY A 143 50.78 -17.72 14.91
CA GLY A 143 50.61 -18.95 15.68
C GLY A 143 51.16 -18.89 17.11
N ASP A 144 51.12 -20.08 17.69
CA ASP A 144 51.95 -20.58 18.77
C ASP A 144 51.68 -20.08 20.20
N LYS A 145 51.09 -20.99 20.98
CA LYS A 145 51.47 -21.48 22.33
C LYS A 145 50.27 -22.29 22.86
N GLY A 146 50.32 -23.59 23.09
CA GLY A 146 51.41 -24.35 23.71
C GLY A 146 51.17 -24.46 25.21
N LYS A 147 50.26 -25.34 25.64
CA LYS A 147 50.42 -26.29 26.77
C LYS A 147 49.18 -27.16 26.92
#